data_AF-A0A9Q9A4M0-F1
#
_entry.id   AF-A0A9Q9A4M0-F1
#
_cell.length_a   1.000
_cell.length_b   1.000
_cell.length_c   1.000
_cell.angle_alpha   90.00
_cell.angle_beta   90.00
_cell.angle_gamma   90.00
#
_symmetry.space_group_name_H-M   'P 1'
#
loop_
_entity.id
_entity.type
_entity.pdbx_description
1 polymer ?
#
loop_
_entity_poly.entity_id
_entity_poly.type
_entity_poly.pdbx_seq_one_letter_code
_entity_poly.pdbx_strand_id
1 'polypeptide(L)' 'MLADNPNLGAMWFDGSRGLRSFTVSPYILFYRPVPDGIRLVRVLHGARDTGTVLRDV' A
#
# COMPACT_ATOMS: atom_id res chain seq x y z
N MET A 1 -1.52 10.32 -10.22
CA MET A 1 -1.24 8.95 -10.70
C MET A 1 -2.01 7.89 -9.92
N LEU A 2 -1.74 7.64 -8.62
CA LEU A 2 -2.47 6.59 -7.87
C LEU A 2 -3.94 6.93 -7.58
N ALA A 3 -4.27 8.20 -7.33
CA ALA A 3 -5.67 8.62 -7.18
C ALA A 3 -6.46 8.42 -8.50
N ASP A 4 -5.84 8.74 -9.63
CA ASP A 4 -6.47 8.61 -10.96
C ASP A 4 -6.52 7.14 -11.43
N ASN A 5 -5.60 6.30 -10.94
CA ASN A 5 -5.47 4.90 -11.32
C ASN A 5 -5.21 4.02 -10.08
N PRO A 6 -6.22 3.83 -9.21
CA PRO A 6 -6.06 3.19 -7.90
C PRO A 6 -5.78 1.68 -7.98
N ASN A 7 -5.81 1.07 -9.16
CA ASN A 7 -5.52 -0.35 -9.35
C ASN A 7 -4.07 -0.64 -9.79
N LEU A 8 -3.22 0.38 -9.92
CA LEU A 8 -1.81 0.24 -10.35
C LEU A 8 -0.91 -0.50 -9.36
N GLY A 9 -1.27 -0.52 -8.08
CA GLY A 9 -0.50 -1.22 -7.04
C GLY A 9 -0.72 -2.73 -7.07
N ALA A 10 0.31 -3.48 -6.71
CA ALA A 10 0.21 -4.93 -6.55
C ALA A 10 -0.78 -5.29 -5.44
N MET A 11 -1.61 -6.30 -5.64
CA MET A 11 -2.50 -6.80 -4.59
C MET A 11 -1.67 -7.48 -3.50
N TRP A 12 -1.89 -7.10 -2.25
CA TRP A 12 -1.20 -7.72 -1.12
C TRP A 12 -1.89 -9.05 -0.78
N PHE A 13 -1.20 -10.16 -1.02
CA PHE A 13 -1.74 -11.52 -0.85
C PHE A 13 -1.49 -12.00 0.58
N ASP A 14 -2.23 -11.48 1.56
CA ASP A 14 -2.24 -12.05 2.93
C ASP A 14 -3.61 -12.14 3.61
N GLY A 15 -4.70 -11.84 2.89
CA GLY A 15 -6.05 -11.85 3.45
C GLY A 15 -6.59 -10.46 3.84
N SER A 16 -5.77 -9.42 3.79
CA SER A 16 -6.20 -8.01 3.89
C SER A 16 -7.02 -7.60 2.65
N ARG A 17 -8.35 -7.74 2.75
CA ARG A 17 -9.31 -7.46 1.65
C ARG A 17 -9.04 -6.10 0.98
N GLY A 18 -8.56 -6.15 -0.26
CA GLY A 18 -8.37 -4.98 -1.12
C GLY A 18 -7.14 -4.12 -0.82
N LEU A 19 -6.23 -4.58 0.05
CA LEU A 19 -4.97 -3.88 0.29
C LEU A 19 -4.04 -4.00 -0.93
N ARG A 20 -3.44 -2.89 -1.32
CA ARG A 20 -2.49 -2.80 -2.43
C ARG A 20 -1.20 -2.17 -1.97
N SER A 21 -0.09 -2.54 -2.61
CA SER A 21 1.22 -1.93 -2.42
C SER A 21 1.72 -1.26 -3.70
N PHE A 22 2.42 -0.14 -3.57
CA PHE A 22 3.09 0.53 -4.69
C PHE A 22 4.45 1.08 -4.25
N THR A 23 5.49 0.73 -4.99
CA THR A 23 6.87 1.10 -4.66
C THR A 23 7.22 2.43 -5.29
N VAL A 24 7.64 3.37 -4.45
CA VAL A 24 8.25 4.64 -4.84
C VAL A 24 9.57 4.73 -4.10
N SER A 25 10.63 4.17 -4.70
CA SER A 25 11.92 3.98 -4.02
C SER A 25 12.40 5.26 -3.31
N PRO A 26 12.79 5.19 -2.02
CA PRO A 26 13.00 3.98 -1.21
C PRO A 26 11.76 3.51 -0.41
N TYR A 27 10.56 4.00 -0.73
CA TYR A 27 9.34 3.76 0.02
C TYR A 27 8.42 2.72 -0.61
N ILE A 28 7.60 2.09 0.22
CA ILE A 28 6.48 1.25 -0.18
C ILE A 28 5.21 1.84 0.43
N LEU A 29 4.25 2.18 -0.42
CA LEU A 29 2.95 2.71 -0.02
C LEU A 29 1.96 1.55 0.04
N PHE A 30 1.25 1.42 1.15
CA PHE A 30 0.11 0.51 1.32
C PHE A 30 -1.18 1.33 1.31
N TYR A 31 -2.15 0.92 0.50
CA TYR A 31 -3.38 1.68 0.31
C TYR A 31 -4.56 0.79 -0.12
N ARG A 32 -5.76 1.35 -0.06
CA ARG A 32 -6.99 0.74 -0.61
C ARG A 32 -7.63 1.68 -1.64
N PRO A 33 -8.12 1.17 -2.79
CA PRO A 33 -8.97 1.96 -3.69
C PRO A 33 -10.22 2.46 -2.97
N VAL A 34 -10.64 3.69 -3.26
CA VAL A 34 -11.93 4.27 -2.88
C VAL A 34 -12.54 4.97 -4.12
N PRO A 35 -13.84 5.30 -4.14
CA PRO A 35 -14.49 5.85 -5.34
C PRO A 35 -13.75 7.06 -5.95
N ASP A 36 -13.21 7.93 -5.09
CA ASP A 36 -12.53 9.17 -5.52
C ASP A 36 -11.00 9.09 -5.38
N GLY A 37 -10.42 7.88 -5.40
CA GLY A 37 -8.98 7.68 -5.46
C GLY A 37 -8.45 6.58 -4.55
N ILE A 38 -7.53 6.93 -3.64
CA ILE A 38 -6.92 5.98 -2.71
C ILE A 38 -7.03 6.44 -1.26
N ARG A 39 -7.23 5.48 -0.36
CA ARG A 39 -6.99 5.64 1.08
C ARG A 39 -5.62 5.10 1.39
N LEU A 40 -4.66 5.99 1.65
CA LEU A 40 -3.34 5.59 2.12
C LEU A 40 -3.47 5.00 3.53
N VAL A 41 -2.96 3.78 3.70
CA VAL A 41 -2.97 3.04 4.95
C VAL A 41 -1.63 3.21 5.67
N ARG A 42 -0.53 3.03 4.95
CA ARG A 42 0.82 3.09 5.53
C ARG A 42 1.87 3.45 4.50
N VAL A 43 2.97 4.04 4.95
CA VAL A 43 4.20 4.21 4.18
C VAL A 43 5.32 3.53 4.94
N LEU A 44 6.04 2.62 4.29
CA LEU A 44 7.22 1.96 4.83
C LEU A 44 8.47 2.46 4.12
N HIS A 45 9.58 2.59 4.85
CA HIS A 45 10.88 2.80 4.24
C HIS A 45 11.56 1.43 4.02
N GLY A 46 11.87 1.09 2.77
CA GLY A 46 12.34 -0.26 2.37
C GLY A 46 13.64 -0.71 3.05
N ALA A 47 14.51 0.23 3.45
CA ALA A 47 15.75 -0.09 4.17
C ALA A 47 15.62 -0.12 5.71
N ARG A 48 14.47 0.24 6.29
CA ARG A 48 14.31 0.42 7.75
C ARG A 48 13.18 -0.40 8.37
N ASP A 49 12.17 -0.79 7.59
CA ASP A 49 10.96 -1.46 8.09
C ASP A 49 10.84 -2.92 7.60
N THR A 50 11.83 -3.77 7.90
CA THR A 50 11.77 -5.21 7.58
C THR A 50 11.16 -6.09 8.69
N GLY A 51 10.85 -5.52 9.87
CA GLY A 51 10.66 -6.31 11.09
C GLY A 51 9.22 -6.56 11.58
N THR A 52 8.32 -5.56 11.66
CA THR A 52 7.17 -5.71 12.58
C THR A 52 5.95 -4.85 12.28
N VAL A 53 5.44 -4.74 11.03
CA VAL A 53 4.50 -3.63 10.77
C VAL A 53 3.22 -3.82 9.95
N LEU A 54 2.81 -5.06 9.71
CA LEU A 54 1.51 -5.36 9.07
C LEU A 54 0.43 -5.89 10.03
N ARG A 55 0.64 -5.86 11.36
CA ARG A 55 -0.26 -6.53 12.32
C ARG A 55 -1.64 -5.89 12.49
N ASP A 56 -1.86 -4.67 12.00
CA ASP A 56 -3.06 -3.88 12.34
C ASP A 56 -3.91 -3.45 11.11
N VAL A 57 -3.78 -4.12 9.95
CA VAL A 57 -4.41 -3.69 8.67
C VAL A 57 -5.59 -4.54 8.21
#